data_AF-W7V2P7-F1
#
_entry.id   AF-W7V2P7-F1
#
_cell.length_a   1.000
_cell.length_b   1.000
_cell.length_c   1.000
_cell.angle_alpha   90.00
_cell.angle_beta   90.00
_cell.angle_gamma   90.00
#
_symmetry.space_group_name_H-M   'P 1'
#
loop_
_entity.id
_entity.type
_entity.pdbx_description
1 polymer ?
#
loop_
_entity_poly.entity_id
_entity_poly.type
_entity_poly.pdbx_seq_one_letter_code
_entity_poly.pdbx_strand_id
1 'polypeptide(L)'
;MSEPTPTVLRETKIGQKGFIKEDVITYLDELNSKIVALEDENKSLKENGSSDPQEITKYKNQVENLQEKLNTSNNALRAAKKENEELQKTIAQLKAAAGQGGGQANAAAAAALEAAKKEIETLKEQLRAAEQKAAAGAANPQANAQTTAALEAAKKEIEDLRNRLKAAEQKAAAGNAGGAAEGEIAKVKQELAKISEELSAKNKELADKDNKITELIKKNVDSSKIGDDLAKKDEEIKALNAEITKLKEESTDPIAQMGAMFAEAQKNVNQIKNQAKLDAEAVTKEANDKAAQILKDANIEAEKAVSNANAAAEACIKEANNQAKSTIDNANSHADKVNDMSKTVREMLLTEIESVNSKFTDIASVLNNLTGQCSSRMNEAQNIIGEARKTVDVAKNDNNLKKAEAPRADFTPSKAPKAELSDLPSAKVSDGDGNPFANVGNFNNANKNNNSSVNNNNTNNNNNNNNNNKPAQAPAQNQQNKPVQGNKSANFNFDMAELLKAAEEEAAKEN
;
A
#
# COMPACT_ATOMS: atom_id res chain seq x y z
N MET A 1 -45.74 7.19 -48.64
CA MET A 1 -46.83 7.03 -49.63
C MET A 1 -48.13 7.27 -48.89
N SER A 2 -49.01 8.11 -49.45
CA SER A 2 -50.33 8.37 -48.86
C SER A 2 -51.14 7.08 -48.89
N GLU A 3 -51.71 6.65 -47.77
CA GLU A 3 -52.67 5.55 -47.78
C GLU A 3 -53.85 5.95 -48.68
N PRO A 4 -54.23 5.12 -49.68
CA PRO A 4 -55.40 5.41 -50.49
C PRO A 4 -56.64 5.30 -49.60
N THR A 5 -57.43 6.37 -49.55
CA THR A 5 -58.72 6.39 -48.86
C THR A 5 -59.60 5.27 -49.41
N PRO A 6 -60.22 4.42 -48.56
CA PRO A 6 -60.97 3.25 -49.01
C PRO A 6 -62.16 3.66 -49.89
N THR A 7 -62.32 3.02 -51.05
CA THR A 7 -63.45 3.30 -51.94
C THR A 7 -64.77 2.88 -51.29
N VAL A 8 -65.73 3.81 -51.22
CA VAL A 8 -67.05 3.59 -50.61
C VAL A 8 -68.09 3.25 -51.69
N LEU A 9 -68.75 2.11 -51.57
CA LEU A 9 -69.79 1.67 -52.50
C LEU A 9 -71.06 2.53 -52.35
N ARG A 10 -71.44 3.29 -53.39
CA ARG A 10 -72.68 4.06 -53.40
C ARG A 10 -73.81 3.29 -54.06
N GLU A 11 -75.04 3.48 -53.57
CA GLU A 11 -76.24 2.87 -54.14
C GLU A 11 -76.70 3.58 -55.42
N THR A 12 -77.32 2.84 -56.35
CA THR A 12 -77.95 3.42 -57.54
C THR A 12 -79.18 4.23 -57.17
N LYS A 13 -79.55 5.23 -57.98
CA LYS A 13 -80.68 6.14 -57.68
C LYS A 13 -81.97 5.37 -57.36
N ILE A 14 -82.75 5.95 -56.43
CA ILE A 14 -84.00 5.42 -55.88
C ILE A 14 -84.87 4.77 -56.96
N GLY A 15 -85.12 3.47 -56.80
CA GLY A 15 -85.95 2.66 -57.69
C GLY A 15 -85.21 1.52 -58.39
N GLN A 16 -83.87 1.56 -58.46
CA GLN A 16 -83.04 0.43 -58.88
C GLN A 16 -82.26 -0.09 -57.66
N LYS A 17 -82.46 -1.35 -57.29
CA LYS A 17 -81.70 -2.00 -56.21
C LYS A 17 -80.30 -2.37 -56.76
N GLY A 18 -79.24 -1.76 -56.23
CA GLY A 18 -77.86 -2.10 -56.60
C GLY A 18 -76.85 -1.03 -56.17
N PHE A 19 -75.57 -1.34 -56.32
CA PHE A 19 -74.45 -0.40 -56.16
C PHE A 19 -73.96 0.10 -57.51
N ILE A 20 -73.37 1.31 -57.54
CA ILE A 20 -72.76 1.88 -58.74
C ILE A 20 -71.63 0.93 -59.21
N LYS A 21 -71.72 0.50 -60.47
CA LYS A 21 -70.84 -0.54 -61.03
C LYS A 21 -69.37 -0.12 -61.00
N GLU A 22 -69.10 1.15 -61.26
CA GLU A 22 -67.77 1.74 -61.21
C GLU A 22 -67.16 1.65 -59.82
N ASP A 23 -67.93 2.01 -58.77
CA ASP A 23 -67.47 1.93 -57.37
C ASP A 23 -67.21 0.46 -56.97
N VAL A 24 -68.03 -0.49 -57.45
CA VAL A 24 -67.83 -1.93 -57.21
C VAL A 24 -66.56 -2.46 -57.88
N ILE A 25 -66.27 -2.04 -59.11
CA ILE A 25 -65.06 -2.46 -59.82
C ILE A 25 -63.81 -1.89 -59.13
N THR A 26 -63.82 -0.61 -58.77
CA THR A 26 -62.70 0.01 -58.04
C THR A 26 -62.49 -0.65 -56.68
N TYR A 27 -63.55 -0.96 -55.94
CA TYR A 27 -63.44 -1.67 -54.67
C TYR A 27 -62.89 -3.10 -54.84
N LEU A 28 -63.28 -3.82 -55.90
CA LEU A 28 -62.73 -5.15 -56.20
C LEU A 28 -61.26 -5.08 -56.59
N ASP A 29 -60.84 -4.08 -57.34
CA ASP A 29 -59.43 -3.86 -57.70
C ASP A 29 -58.59 -3.52 -56.46
N GLU A 30 -59.11 -2.67 -55.56
CA GLU A 30 -58.48 -2.37 -54.26
C GLU A 30 -58.35 -3.62 -53.38
N LEU A 31 -59.40 -4.43 -53.28
CA LEU A 31 -59.38 -5.69 -52.54
C LEU A 31 -58.38 -6.68 -53.14
N ASN A 32 -58.38 -6.86 -54.47
CA ASN A 32 -57.42 -7.74 -55.14
C ASN A 32 -55.98 -7.26 -54.92
N SER A 33 -55.73 -5.95 -54.98
CA SER A 33 -54.41 -5.38 -54.70
C SER A 33 -53.99 -5.60 -53.24
N LYS A 34 -54.92 -5.50 -52.29
CA LYS A 34 -54.68 -5.79 -50.87
C LYS A 34 -54.45 -7.28 -50.61
N ILE A 35 -55.13 -8.17 -51.33
CA ILE A 35 -54.90 -9.62 -51.27
C ILE A 35 -53.48 -9.94 -51.73
N VAL A 36 -53.05 -9.40 -52.88
CA VAL A 36 -51.67 -9.61 -53.38
C VAL A 36 -50.64 -9.07 -52.39
N ALA A 37 -50.86 -7.88 -51.82
CA ALA A 37 -49.97 -7.32 -50.81
C ALA A 37 -49.87 -8.20 -49.55
N LEU A 38 -50.98 -8.75 -49.08
CA LEU A 38 -51.02 -9.67 -47.93
C LEU A 38 -50.41 -11.05 -48.24
N GLU A 39 -50.52 -11.53 -49.47
CA GLU A 39 -49.88 -12.76 -49.94
C GLU A 39 -48.36 -12.59 -50.01
N ASP A 40 -47.88 -11.47 -50.55
CA ASP A 40 -46.46 -11.11 -50.57
C ASP A 40 -45.90 -10.90 -49.17
N GLU A 41 -46.65 -10.24 -48.28
CA GLU A 41 -46.29 -10.08 -46.87
C GLU A 41 -46.18 -11.45 -46.17
N ASN A 42 -47.18 -12.33 -46.33
CA ASN A 42 -47.14 -13.69 -45.79
C ASN A 42 -46.00 -14.53 -46.34
N LYS A 43 -45.66 -14.36 -47.62
CA LYS A 43 -44.51 -15.03 -48.23
C LYS A 43 -43.19 -14.52 -47.64
N SER A 44 -43.05 -13.21 -47.46
CA SER A 44 -41.90 -12.60 -46.81
C SER A 44 -41.75 -13.04 -45.34
N LEU A 45 -42.87 -13.18 -44.61
CA LEU A 45 -42.88 -13.63 -43.23
C LEU A 45 -42.54 -15.12 -43.10
N LYS A 46 -42.91 -15.95 -44.08
CA LYS A 46 -42.49 -17.35 -44.14
C LYS A 46 -41.00 -17.49 -44.48
N GLU A 47 -40.46 -16.64 -45.35
CA GLU A 47 -39.03 -16.65 -45.71
C GLU A 47 -38.15 -16.04 -44.60
N ASN A 48 -38.68 -15.08 -43.81
CA ASN A 48 -37.97 -14.47 -42.67
C ASN A 48 -38.24 -15.16 -41.32
N GLY A 49 -39.21 -16.09 -41.25
CA GLY A 49 -39.64 -16.77 -40.02
C GLY A 49 -38.85 -18.02 -39.66
N SER A 50 -37.97 -18.51 -40.53
CA SER A 50 -37.08 -19.63 -40.21
C SER A 50 -35.72 -19.08 -39.77
N SER A 51 -35.48 -18.99 -38.46
CA SER A 51 -34.11 -18.86 -37.95
C SER A 51 -33.28 -20.02 -38.52
N ASP A 52 -32.19 -19.68 -39.21
CA ASP A 52 -31.32 -20.62 -39.91
C ASP A 52 -30.97 -21.81 -38.96
N PRO A 53 -31.27 -23.07 -39.33
CA PRO A 53 -30.98 -24.24 -38.50
C PRO A 53 -29.52 -24.31 -38.02
N GLN A 54 -28.60 -23.68 -38.74
CA GLN A 54 -27.20 -23.56 -38.36
C GLN A 54 -26.98 -22.61 -37.17
N GLU A 55 -27.72 -21.50 -37.08
CA GLU A 55 -27.64 -20.59 -35.94
C GLU A 55 -28.20 -21.22 -34.67
N ILE A 56 -29.32 -21.96 -34.78
CA ILE A 56 -29.89 -22.71 -33.65
C ILE A 56 -28.87 -23.75 -33.14
N THR A 57 -28.17 -24.43 -34.04
CA THR A 57 -27.12 -25.40 -33.67
C THR A 57 -25.94 -24.71 -32.98
N LYS A 58 -25.53 -23.53 -33.45
CA LYS A 58 -24.48 -22.72 -32.83
C LYS A 58 -24.87 -22.25 -31.43
N TYR A 59 -26.09 -21.77 -31.24
CA TYR A 59 -26.59 -21.37 -29.92
C TYR A 59 -26.71 -22.56 -28.96
N LYS A 60 -27.13 -23.74 -29.44
CA LYS A 60 -27.12 -24.98 -28.64
C LYS A 60 -25.72 -25.36 -28.17
N ASN A 61 -24.73 -25.35 -29.07
CA ASN A 61 -23.34 -25.65 -28.72
C ASN A 61 -22.76 -24.62 -27.73
N GLN A 62 -23.15 -23.35 -27.84
CA GLN A 62 -22.75 -22.31 -26.89
C GLN A 62 -23.37 -22.55 -25.51
N VAL A 63 -24.65 -22.92 -25.45
CA VAL A 63 -25.33 -23.25 -24.20
C VAL A 63 -24.71 -24.49 -23.55
N GLU A 64 -24.37 -25.53 -24.31
CA GLU A 64 -23.70 -26.72 -23.78
C GLU A 64 -22.31 -26.39 -23.21
N ASN A 65 -21.51 -25.58 -23.92
CA ASN A 65 -20.20 -25.15 -23.43
C ASN A 65 -20.31 -24.28 -22.16
N LEU A 66 -21.28 -23.37 -22.11
CA LEU A 66 -21.56 -22.57 -20.92
C LEU A 66 -22.03 -23.46 -19.75
N GLN A 67 -22.85 -24.47 -20.01
CA GLN A 67 -23.30 -25.42 -19.00
C GLN A 67 -22.14 -26.26 -18.45
N GLU A 68 -21.21 -26.69 -19.31
CA GLU A 68 -20.01 -27.42 -18.91
C GLU A 68 -19.07 -26.55 -18.06
N LYS A 69 -18.85 -25.29 -18.46
CA LYS A 69 -18.09 -24.31 -17.67
C LYS A 69 -18.75 -24.02 -16.32
N LEU A 70 -20.07 -23.90 -16.29
CA LEU A 70 -20.82 -23.70 -15.05
C LEU A 70 -20.67 -24.91 -14.12
N ASN A 71 -20.75 -26.12 -14.65
CA ASN A 71 -20.55 -27.35 -13.87
C ASN A 71 -19.13 -27.45 -13.32
N THR A 72 -18.12 -27.10 -14.12
CA THR A 72 -16.72 -27.07 -13.69
C THR A 72 -16.50 -26.04 -12.60
N SER A 73 -17.04 -24.83 -12.78
CA SER A 73 -16.99 -23.75 -11.79
C SER A 73 -17.69 -24.14 -10.49
N ASN A 74 -18.86 -24.77 -10.55
CA ASN A 74 -19.58 -25.27 -9.38
C ASN A 74 -18.82 -26.37 -8.64
N ASN A 75 -18.13 -27.26 -9.35
CA ASN A 75 -17.28 -28.28 -8.74
C ASN A 75 -16.06 -27.67 -8.06
N ALA A 76 -15.42 -26.67 -8.68
CA ALA A 76 -14.33 -25.91 -8.07
C ALA A 76 -14.82 -25.16 -6.81
N LEU A 77 -16.02 -24.55 -6.86
CA LEU A 77 -16.62 -23.88 -5.72
C LEU A 77 -16.91 -24.85 -4.56
N ARG A 78 -17.37 -26.07 -4.85
CA ARG A 78 -17.56 -27.12 -3.84
C ARG A 78 -16.22 -27.56 -3.22
N ALA A 79 -15.18 -27.71 -4.02
CA ALA A 79 -13.84 -28.04 -3.54
C ALA A 79 -13.28 -26.93 -2.63
N ALA A 80 -13.39 -25.66 -3.06
CA ALA A 80 -12.97 -24.50 -2.27
C ALA A 80 -13.77 -24.34 -0.97
N LYS A 81 -15.07 -24.65 -0.98
CA LYS A 81 -15.89 -24.67 0.24
C LYS A 81 -15.43 -25.75 1.22
N LYS A 82 -15.11 -26.95 0.72
CA LYS A 82 -14.58 -28.04 1.54
C LYS A 82 -13.22 -27.69 2.14
N GLU A 83 -12.33 -27.09 1.35
CA GLU A 83 -11.03 -26.60 1.82
C GLU A 83 -11.19 -25.49 2.87
N ASN A 84 -12.11 -24.56 2.68
CA ASN A 84 -12.43 -23.54 3.68
C ASN A 84 -13.00 -24.12 4.98
N GLU A 85 -13.84 -25.15 4.91
CA GLU A 85 -14.32 -25.87 6.10
C GLU A 85 -13.17 -26.59 6.84
N GLU A 86 -12.22 -27.18 6.11
CA GLU A 86 -11.02 -27.80 6.69
C GLU A 86 -10.07 -26.77 7.33
N LEU A 87 -9.87 -25.62 6.68
CA LEU A 87 -9.12 -24.51 7.24
C LEU A 87 -9.81 -23.93 8.47
N GLN A 88 -11.13 -23.78 8.46
CA GLN A 88 -11.90 -23.34 9.63
C GLN A 88 -11.81 -24.35 10.78
N LYS A 89 -11.87 -25.66 10.50
CA LYS A 89 -11.61 -26.70 11.52
C LYS A 89 -10.19 -26.60 12.08
N THR A 90 -9.20 -26.36 11.25
CA THR A 90 -7.80 -26.20 11.66
C THR A 90 -7.63 -24.94 12.51
N ILE A 91 -8.22 -23.82 12.10
CA ILE A 91 -8.25 -22.57 12.87
C ILE A 91 -8.99 -22.77 14.20
N ALA A 92 -10.11 -23.49 14.21
CA ALA A 92 -10.85 -23.80 15.43
C ALA A 92 -10.06 -24.72 16.36
N GLN A 93 -9.30 -25.69 15.84
CA GLN A 93 -8.38 -26.52 16.62
C GLN A 93 -7.22 -25.71 17.19
N LEU A 94 -6.61 -24.83 16.40
CA LEU A 94 -5.57 -23.91 16.86
C LEU A 94 -6.11 -22.91 17.89
N LYS A 95 -7.36 -22.46 17.74
CA LYS A 95 -8.04 -21.57 18.68
C LYS A 95 -8.51 -22.29 19.94
N ALA A 96 -8.89 -23.56 19.87
CA ALA A 96 -9.18 -24.40 21.02
C ALA A 96 -7.90 -24.72 21.81
N ALA A 97 -6.79 -24.95 21.10
CA ALA A 97 -5.45 -25.03 21.70
C ALA A 97 -5.02 -23.70 22.34
N ALA A 98 -5.46 -22.56 21.80
CA ALA A 98 -5.26 -21.23 22.41
C ALA A 98 -6.27 -20.88 23.52
N GLY A 99 -7.44 -21.54 23.56
CA GLY A 99 -8.54 -21.25 24.47
C GLY A 99 -8.42 -21.93 25.84
N GLN A 100 -7.62 -23.00 25.93
CA GLN A 100 -7.22 -23.61 27.20
C GLN A 100 -5.83 -23.10 27.63
N GLY A 101 -5.70 -21.79 27.85
CA GLY A 101 -4.42 -21.24 28.31
C GLY A 101 -4.18 -19.81 27.86
N GLY A 102 -5.09 -18.90 28.21
CA GLY A 102 -4.81 -17.47 28.17
C GLY A 102 -3.61 -17.16 29.06
N GLY A 103 -2.43 -17.06 28.46
CA GLY A 103 -1.18 -16.74 29.17
C GLY A 103 0.09 -17.48 28.72
N GLN A 104 0.05 -18.39 27.74
CA GLN A 104 1.22 -19.25 27.43
C GLN A 104 1.71 -19.29 25.98
N ALA A 105 1.25 -18.41 25.08
CA ALA A 105 1.87 -18.30 23.74
C ALA A 105 3.32 -17.76 23.80
N ASN A 106 3.67 -17.02 24.85
CA ASN A 106 5.04 -16.55 25.08
C ASN A 106 5.85 -17.49 26.00
N ALA A 107 5.26 -18.56 26.55
CA ALA A 107 5.93 -19.46 27.47
C ALA A 107 6.45 -20.74 26.79
N ALA A 108 5.80 -21.25 25.75
CA ALA A 108 6.31 -22.41 25.00
C ALA A 108 7.49 -22.02 24.08
N ALA A 109 7.41 -20.85 23.42
CA ALA A 109 8.52 -20.29 22.67
C ALA A 109 9.67 -19.85 23.60
N ALA A 110 9.36 -19.24 24.76
CA ALA A 110 10.39 -18.90 25.74
C ALA A 110 10.99 -20.14 26.43
N ALA A 111 10.21 -21.16 26.75
CA ALA A 111 10.74 -22.41 27.34
C ALA A 111 11.58 -23.20 26.34
N ALA A 112 11.21 -23.22 25.05
CA ALA A 112 12.03 -23.81 24.01
C ALA A 112 13.35 -23.02 23.81
N LEU A 113 13.31 -21.69 23.91
CA LEU A 113 14.48 -20.83 23.78
C LEU A 113 15.38 -20.84 25.03
N GLU A 114 14.80 -20.95 26.23
CA GLU A 114 15.51 -21.14 27.50
C GLU A 114 16.12 -22.55 27.56
N ALA A 115 15.40 -23.58 27.09
CA ALA A 115 15.91 -24.94 26.97
C ALA A 115 17.05 -25.02 25.94
N ALA A 116 16.90 -24.39 24.77
CA ALA A 116 17.96 -24.30 23.77
C ALA A 116 19.18 -23.51 24.30
N LYS A 117 18.97 -22.43 25.06
CA LYS A 117 20.06 -21.71 25.74
C LYS A 117 20.75 -22.58 26.79
N LYS A 118 19.98 -23.31 27.59
CA LYS A 118 20.51 -24.22 28.61
C LYS A 118 21.27 -25.38 27.97
N GLU A 119 20.79 -25.89 26.84
CA GLU A 119 21.46 -26.93 26.05
C GLU A 119 22.74 -26.40 25.40
N ILE A 120 22.74 -25.19 24.84
CA ILE A 120 23.96 -24.53 24.34
C ILE A 120 24.99 -24.32 25.46
N GLU A 121 24.54 -23.91 26.65
CA GLU A 121 25.45 -23.70 27.77
C GLU A 121 25.95 -25.04 28.36
N THR A 122 25.12 -26.08 28.36
CA THR A 122 25.54 -27.45 28.71
C THR A 122 26.55 -27.99 27.68
N LEU A 123 26.36 -27.73 26.39
CA LEU A 123 27.28 -28.12 25.32
C LEU A 123 28.60 -27.34 25.40
N LYS A 124 28.57 -26.05 25.77
CA LYS A 124 29.79 -25.27 26.04
C LYS A 124 30.53 -25.75 27.28
N GLU A 125 29.80 -26.09 28.35
CA GLU A 125 30.39 -26.67 29.57
C GLU A 125 31.02 -28.04 29.26
N GLN A 126 30.37 -28.86 28.42
CA GLN A 126 30.90 -30.12 27.92
C GLN A 126 32.11 -29.92 26.99
N LEU A 127 32.12 -28.89 26.15
CA LEU A 127 33.25 -28.53 25.30
C LEU A 127 34.44 -28.09 26.17
N ARG A 128 34.20 -27.27 27.19
CA ARG A 128 35.21 -26.81 28.14
C ARG A 128 35.72 -27.97 29.00
N ALA A 129 34.87 -28.91 29.41
CA ALA A 129 35.26 -30.13 30.11
C ALA A 129 36.04 -31.11 29.20
N ALA A 130 35.72 -31.16 27.90
CA ALA A 130 36.47 -31.92 26.91
C ALA A 130 37.83 -31.28 26.60
N GLU A 131 37.91 -29.94 26.54
CA GLU A 131 39.16 -29.19 26.42
C GLU A 131 40.04 -29.35 27.68
N GLN A 132 39.45 -29.33 28.87
CA GLN A 132 40.17 -29.62 30.12
C GLN A 132 40.60 -31.08 30.23
N LYS A 133 39.81 -32.05 29.75
CA LYS A 133 40.21 -33.46 29.66
C LYS A 133 41.29 -33.69 28.59
N ALA A 134 41.26 -32.97 27.48
CA ALA A 134 42.33 -32.97 26.48
C ALA A 134 43.62 -32.34 27.02
N ALA A 135 43.51 -31.32 27.89
CA ALA A 135 44.64 -30.72 28.59
C ALA A 135 45.19 -31.59 29.74
N ALA A 136 44.36 -32.44 30.36
CA ALA A 136 44.75 -33.32 31.48
C ALA A 136 45.19 -34.74 31.05
N GLY A 137 45.01 -35.12 29.78
CA GLY A 137 45.19 -36.49 29.30
C GLY A 137 46.51 -36.77 28.58
N ALA A 138 47.65 -36.65 29.28
CA ALA A 138 48.93 -37.16 28.78
C ALA A 138 49.03 -38.69 28.94
N ALA A 139 48.19 -39.49 28.26
CA ALA A 139 48.29 -40.96 28.34
C ALA A 139 47.56 -41.80 27.26
N ASN A 140 47.35 -41.36 26.01
CA ASN A 140 47.18 -42.34 24.90
C ASN A 140 47.19 -41.69 23.49
N PRO A 141 48.09 -42.08 22.57
CA PRO A 141 48.15 -41.49 21.22
C PRO A 141 46.98 -41.85 20.29
N GLN A 142 46.34 -43.02 20.48
CA GLN A 142 45.30 -43.52 19.56
C GLN A 142 43.93 -42.87 19.76
N ALA A 143 43.58 -42.47 20.99
CA ALA A 143 42.31 -41.81 21.30
C ALA A 143 42.29 -40.34 20.83
N ASN A 144 43.47 -39.72 20.76
CA ASN A 144 43.62 -38.30 20.44
C ASN A 144 43.28 -37.98 18.98
N ALA A 145 43.53 -38.90 18.04
CA ALA A 145 43.18 -38.70 16.62
C ALA A 145 41.67 -38.71 16.38
N GLN A 146 40.93 -39.57 17.08
CA GLN A 146 39.49 -39.71 16.90
C GLN A 146 38.72 -38.60 17.62
N THR A 147 39.21 -38.12 18.77
CA THR A 147 38.67 -36.93 19.45
C THR A 147 39.02 -35.64 18.71
N THR A 148 40.22 -35.54 18.10
CA THR A 148 40.59 -34.40 17.25
C THR A 148 39.75 -34.35 15.97
N ALA A 149 39.54 -35.50 15.31
CA ALA A 149 38.68 -35.59 14.13
C ALA A 149 37.21 -35.26 14.45
N ALA A 150 36.69 -35.71 15.61
CA ALA A 150 35.34 -35.36 16.05
C ALA A 150 35.21 -33.87 16.39
N LEU A 151 36.24 -33.26 17.01
CA LEU A 151 36.27 -31.83 17.31
C LEU A 151 36.37 -30.99 16.03
N GLU A 152 37.14 -31.45 15.04
CA GLU A 152 37.30 -30.77 13.75
C GLU A 152 36.05 -30.92 12.87
N ALA A 153 35.37 -32.06 12.91
CA ALA A 153 34.07 -32.27 12.30
C ALA A 153 33.00 -31.38 12.95
N ALA A 154 32.96 -31.30 14.29
CA ALA A 154 32.05 -30.42 15.01
C ALA A 154 32.33 -28.92 14.73
N LYS A 155 33.60 -28.53 14.64
CA LYS A 155 33.99 -27.16 14.23
C LYS A 155 33.55 -26.86 12.80
N LYS A 156 33.72 -27.81 11.87
CA LYS A 156 33.31 -27.67 10.47
C LYS A 156 31.78 -27.59 10.34
N GLU A 157 31.05 -28.36 11.14
CA GLU A 157 29.58 -28.31 11.19
C GLU A 157 29.08 -26.99 11.79
N ILE A 158 29.75 -26.45 12.83
CA ILE A 158 29.46 -25.12 13.37
C ILE A 158 29.76 -24.01 12.35
N GLU A 159 30.84 -24.13 11.58
CA GLU A 159 31.20 -23.20 10.50
C GLU A 159 30.17 -23.25 9.36
N ASP A 160 29.73 -24.43 8.95
CA ASP A 160 28.67 -24.61 7.94
C ASP A 160 27.32 -24.07 8.42
N LEU A 161 26.97 -24.30 9.69
CA LEU A 161 25.76 -23.74 10.30
C LEU A 161 25.85 -22.21 10.41
N ARG A 162 27.01 -21.65 10.74
CA ARG A 162 27.24 -20.19 10.71
C ARG A 162 27.15 -19.61 9.31
N ASN A 163 27.70 -20.29 8.30
CA ASN A 163 27.60 -19.86 6.91
C ASN A 163 26.17 -19.96 6.38
N ARG A 164 25.41 -20.98 6.78
CA ARG A 164 23.97 -21.08 6.48
C ARG A 164 23.15 -20.02 7.20
N LEU A 165 23.47 -19.70 8.45
CA LEU A 165 22.83 -18.62 9.20
C LEU A 165 23.14 -17.27 8.54
N LYS A 166 24.39 -17.02 8.15
CA LYS A 166 24.82 -15.81 7.45
C LYS A 166 24.20 -15.71 6.05
N ALA A 167 24.01 -16.83 5.34
CA ALA A 167 23.30 -16.87 4.07
C ALA A 167 21.78 -16.68 4.22
N ALA A 168 21.20 -17.15 5.33
CA ALA A 168 19.79 -16.93 5.68
C ALA A 168 19.55 -15.47 6.13
N GLU A 169 20.47 -14.89 6.90
CA GLU A 169 20.49 -13.48 7.28
C GLU A 169 20.74 -12.58 6.06
N GLN A 170 21.61 -12.98 5.12
CA GLN A 170 21.75 -12.29 3.85
C GLN A 170 20.55 -12.48 2.93
N LYS A 171 19.80 -13.59 3.00
CA LYS A 171 18.50 -13.74 2.31
C LYS A 171 17.39 -12.92 2.97
N ALA A 172 17.48 -12.67 4.28
CA ALA A 172 16.55 -11.81 5.01
C ALA A 172 16.92 -10.32 4.88
N ALA A 173 18.20 -9.99 4.72
CA ALA A 173 18.72 -8.64 4.55
C ALA A 173 18.81 -8.22 3.07
N ALA A 174 18.95 -9.16 2.13
CA ALA A 174 18.76 -8.93 0.71
C ALA A 174 17.28 -9.10 0.36
N GLY A 175 16.49 -8.09 0.72
CA GLY A 175 15.24 -7.76 0.03
C GLY A 175 15.49 -7.28 -1.42
N ASN A 176 16.35 -7.99 -2.16
CA ASN A 176 16.72 -7.73 -3.55
C ASN A 176 17.01 -9.07 -4.26
N ALA A 177 15.95 -9.84 -4.47
CA ALA A 177 15.90 -10.89 -5.50
C ALA A 177 14.90 -10.44 -6.60
N GLY A 178 15.11 -9.22 -7.13
CA GLY A 178 14.20 -8.52 -8.04
C GLY A 178 14.45 -8.72 -9.54
N GLY A 179 15.26 -9.69 -9.96
CA GLY A 179 15.58 -9.83 -11.39
C GLY A 179 14.58 -10.69 -12.17
N ALA A 180 14.36 -11.92 -11.71
CA ALA A 180 13.56 -12.92 -12.43
C ALA A 180 12.13 -13.03 -11.88
N ALA A 181 11.98 -12.97 -10.55
CA ALA A 181 10.67 -13.01 -9.91
C ALA A 181 9.87 -11.71 -10.13
N GLU A 182 10.52 -10.57 -10.31
CA GLU A 182 9.85 -9.28 -10.53
C GLU A 182 9.27 -9.17 -11.95
N GLY A 183 9.89 -9.82 -12.94
CA GLY A 183 9.34 -9.96 -14.29
C GLY A 183 8.12 -10.87 -14.35
N GLU A 184 8.12 -11.99 -13.61
CA GLU A 184 6.94 -12.85 -13.48
C GLU A 184 5.84 -12.19 -12.64
N ILE A 185 6.18 -11.53 -11.52
CA ILE A 185 5.21 -10.79 -10.71
C ILE A 185 4.64 -9.60 -11.48
N ALA A 186 5.42 -8.91 -12.31
CA ALA A 186 4.92 -7.84 -13.18
C ALA A 186 3.98 -8.37 -14.26
N LYS A 187 4.32 -9.50 -14.90
CA LYS A 187 3.43 -10.17 -15.87
C LYS A 187 2.15 -10.65 -15.21
N VAL A 188 2.22 -11.28 -14.04
CA VAL A 188 1.06 -11.73 -13.27
C VAL A 188 0.21 -10.54 -12.81
N LYS A 189 0.82 -9.42 -12.39
CA LYS A 189 0.08 -8.18 -12.10
C LYS A 189 -0.59 -7.59 -13.33
N GLN A 190 0.05 -7.64 -14.49
CA GLN A 190 -0.52 -7.15 -15.74
C GLN A 190 -1.65 -8.06 -16.25
N GLU A 191 -1.53 -9.38 -16.10
CA GLU A 191 -2.60 -10.34 -16.37
C GLU A 191 -3.76 -10.19 -15.40
N LEU A 192 -3.50 -9.98 -14.10
CA LEU A 192 -4.54 -9.68 -13.12
C LEU A 192 -5.27 -8.38 -13.43
N ALA A 193 -4.56 -7.34 -13.88
CA ALA A 193 -5.18 -6.08 -14.31
C ALA A 193 -6.07 -6.29 -15.54
N LYS A 194 -5.60 -7.03 -16.56
CA LYS A 194 -6.41 -7.39 -17.74
C LYS A 194 -7.62 -8.24 -17.39
N ILE A 195 -7.46 -9.25 -16.55
CA ILE A 195 -8.56 -10.10 -16.08
C ILE A 195 -9.56 -9.26 -15.28
N SER A 196 -9.10 -8.30 -14.47
CA SER A 196 -9.98 -7.39 -13.73
C SER A 196 -10.76 -6.45 -14.65
N GLU A 197 -10.13 -5.94 -15.72
CA GLU A 197 -10.80 -5.12 -16.74
C GLU A 197 -11.82 -5.94 -17.55
N GLU A 198 -11.45 -7.15 -17.97
CA GLU A 198 -12.36 -8.07 -18.67
C GLU A 198 -13.55 -8.47 -17.78
N LEU A 199 -13.32 -8.70 -16.49
CA LEU A 199 -14.36 -9.05 -15.52
C LEU A 199 -15.29 -7.85 -15.25
N SER A 200 -14.75 -6.63 -15.19
CA SER A 200 -15.54 -5.40 -15.11
C SER A 200 -16.40 -5.20 -16.37
N ALA A 201 -15.81 -5.40 -17.56
CA ALA A 201 -16.53 -5.32 -18.84
C ALA A 201 -17.63 -6.39 -18.94
N LYS A 202 -17.36 -7.63 -18.50
CA LYS A 202 -18.33 -8.71 -18.46
C LYS A 202 -19.45 -8.47 -17.46
N ASN A 203 -19.16 -7.87 -16.30
CA ASN A 203 -20.18 -7.47 -15.34
C ASN A 203 -21.08 -6.37 -15.90
N LYS A 204 -20.52 -5.42 -16.65
CA LYS A 204 -21.32 -4.41 -17.36
C LYS A 204 -22.22 -5.04 -18.43
N GLU A 205 -21.67 -5.96 -19.24
CA GLU A 205 -22.45 -6.71 -20.24
C GLU A 205 -23.57 -7.56 -19.61
N LEU A 206 -23.32 -8.16 -18.44
CA LEU A 206 -24.34 -8.90 -17.69
C LEU A 206 -25.43 -7.96 -17.16
N ALA A 207 -25.07 -6.81 -16.60
CA ALA A 207 -26.03 -5.81 -16.16
C ALA A 207 -26.91 -5.31 -17.33
N ASP A 208 -26.32 -5.06 -18.49
CA ASP A 208 -27.06 -4.66 -19.71
C ASP A 208 -28.01 -5.77 -20.18
N LYS A 209 -27.59 -7.05 -20.10
CA LYS A 209 -28.45 -8.20 -20.41
C LYS A 209 -29.59 -8.37 -19.41
N ASP A 210 -29.34 -8.21 -18.11
CA ASP A 210 -30.38 -8.27 -17.07
C ASP A 210 -31.40 -7.15 -17.23
N ASN A 211 -30.96 -5.94 -17.59
CA ASN A 211 -31.84 -4.83 -17.94
C ASN A 211 -32.70 -5.18 -19.17
N LYS A 212 -32.10 -5.75 -20.22
CA LYS A 212 -32.82 -6.21 -21.42
C LYS A 212 -33.83 -7.32 -21.12
N ILE A 213 -33.47 -8.29 -20.28
CA ILE A 213 -34.37 -9.36 -19.83
C ILE A 213 -35.53 -8.77 -19.04
N THR A 214 -35.27 -7.83 -18.14
CA THR A 214 -36.31 -7.14 -17.37
C THR A 214 -37.28 -6.37 -18.28
N GLU A 215 -36.77 -5.68 -19.30
CA GLU A 215 -37.60 -5.01 -20.31
C GLU A 215 -38.45 -6.00 -21.12
N LEU A 216 -37.88 -7.13 -21.53
CA LEU A 216 -38.61 -8.16 -22.27
C LEU A 216 -39.70 -8.80 -21.41
N ILE A 217 -39.42 -9.06 -20.13
CA ILE A 217 -40.43 -9.55 -19.17
C ILE A 217 -41.57 -8.54 -19.04
N LYS A 218 -41.27 -7.24 -18.89
CA LYS A 218 -42.30 -6.19 -18.85
C LYS A 218 -43.15 -6.14 -20.12
N LYS A 219 -42.53 -6.16 -21.30
CA LYS A 219 -43.26 -6.20 -22.59
C LYS A 219 -44.13 -7.43 -22.76
N ASN A 220 -43.68 -8.59 -22.28
CA ASN A 220 -44.44 -9.83 -22.33
C ASN A 220 -45.63 -9.80 -21.36
N VAL A 221 -45.45 -9.25 -20.15
CA VAL A 221 -46.53 -9.03 -19.19
C VAL A 221 -47.58 -8.06 -19.73
N ASP A 222 -47.17 -6.98 -20.40
CA ASP A 222 -48.12 -6.03 -21.01
C ASP A 222 -48.88 -6.65 -22.19
N SER A 223 -48.24 -7.53 -22.95
CA SER A 223 -48.87 -8.29 -24.02
C SER A 223 -49.89 -9.31 -23.49
N SER A 224 -49.60 -9.96 -22.35
CA SER A 224 -50.56 -10.83 -21.66
C SER A 224 -51.78 -10.07 -21.15
N LYS A 225 -51.59 -8.86 -20.59
CA LYS A 225 -52.72 -8.01 -20.15
C LYS A 225 -53.59 -7.56 -21.32
N ILE A 226 -52.99 -7.23 -22.46
CA ILE A 226 -53.73 -6.90 -23.69
C ILE A 226 -54.59 -8.09 -24.14
N GLY A 227 -54.07 -9.32 -24.06
CA GLY A 227 -54.84 -10.54 -24.35
C GLY A 227 -56.04 -10.75 -23.41
N ASP A 228 -55.84 -10.55 -22.10
CA ASP A 228 -56.92 -10.65 -21.11
C ASP A 228 -57.99 -9.55 -21.29
N ASP A 229 -57.58 -8.34 -21.67
CA ASP A 229 -58.50 -7.22 -21.91
C ASP A 229 -59.28 -7.39 -23.22
N LEU A 230 -58.68 -7.98 -24.26
CA LEU A 230 -59.38 -8.36 -25.50
C LEU A 230 -60.41 -9.47 -25.25
N ALA A 231 -60.05 -10.49 -24.46
CA ALA A 231 -60.98 -11.56 -24.10
C ALA A 231 -62.19 -11.03 -23.31
N LYS A 232 -61.97 -10.12 -22.35
CA LYS A 232 -63.06 -9.45 -21.61
C LYS A 232 -63.94 -8.61 -22.53
N LYS A 233 -63.35 -7.85 -23.46
CA LYS A 233 -64.11 -7.06 -24.44
C LYS A 233 -64.92 -7.93 -25.39
N ASP A 234 -64.39 -9.08 -25.83
CA ASP A 234 -65.13 -10.02 -26.67
C ASP A 234 -66.30 -10.68 -25.92
N GLU A 235 -66.13 -11.00 -24.63
CA GLU A 235 -67.22 -11.47 -23.78
C GLU A 235 -68.27 -10.38 -23.57
N GLU A 236 -67.86 -9.13 -23.36
CA GLU A 236 -68.76 -7.99 -23.23
C GLU A 236 -69.53 -7.71 -24.53
N ILE A 237 -68.87 -7.78 -25.69
CA ILE A 237 -69.52 -7.66 -27.00
C ILE A 237 -70.54 -8.78 -27.22
N LYS A 238 -70.23 -10.03 -26.84
CA LYS A 238 -71.20 -11.14 -26.90
C LYS A 238 -72.39 -10.91 -25.98
N ALA A 239 -72.15 -10.44 -24.76
CA ALA A 239 -73.19 -10.14 -23.78
C ALA A 239 -74.11 -9.00 -24.25
N LEU A 240 -73.53 -7.90 -24.77
CA LEU A 240 -74.27 -6.77 -25.33
C LEU A 240 -75.08 -7.17 -26.56
N ASN A 241 -74.53 -8.00 -27.45
CA ASN A 241 -75.29 -8.50 -28.60
C ASN A 241 -76.47 -9.37 -28.18
N ALA A 242 -76.30 -10.25 -27.18
CA ALA A 242 -77.40 -11.05 -26.64
C ALA A 242 -78.47 -10.17 -25.97
N GLU A 243 -78.05 -9.11 -25.26
CA GLU A 243 -78.95 -8.14 -24.63
C GLU A 243 -79.72 -7.31 -25.66
N ILE A 244 -79.10 -6.90 -26.78
CA ILE A 244 -79.77 -6.24 -27.91
C ILE A 244 -80.86 -7.14 -28.52
N THR A 245 -80.59 -8.44 -28.66
CA THR A 245 -81.60 -9.40 -29.15
C THR A 245 -82.77 -9.52 -28.18
N LYS A 246 -82.48 -9.60 -26.87
CA LYS A 246 -83.50 -9.76 -25.83
C LYS A 246 -84.37 -8.51 -25.66
N LEU A 247 -83.76 -7.31 -25.68
CA LEU A 247 -84.47 -6.02 -25.64
C LEU A 247 -85.37 -5.81 -26.86
N LYS A 248 -85.01 -6.35 -28.03
CA LYS A 248 -85.88 -6.35 -29.22
C LYS A 248 -87.13 -7.21 -29.04
N GLU A 249 -87.04 -8.31 -28.30
CA GLU A 249 -88.17 -9.22 -28.02
C GLU A 249 -89.06 -8.69 -26.90
N GLU A 250 -88.48 -8.08 -25.86
CA GLU A 250 -89.20 -7.56 -24.68
C GLU A 250 -89.89 -6.20 -24.91
N SER A 251 -89.59 -5.50 -26.01
CA SER A 251 -90.16 -4.19 -26.40
C SER A 251 -91.69 -4.16 -26.64
N THR A 252 -92.38 -5.31 -26.57
CA THR A 252 -93.80 -5.42 -26.92
C THR A 252 -94.76 -5.62 -25.74
N ASP A 253 -94.28 -5.76 -24.49
CA ASP A 253 -95.14 -6.06 -23.32
C ASP A 253 -94.73 -5.27 -22.03
N PRO A 254 -95.59 -4.39 -21.47
CA PRO A 254 -95.28 -3.55 -20.30
C PRO A 254 -94.91 -4.30 -19.01
N ILE A 255 -95.43 -5.52 -18.81
CA ILE A 255 -95.10 -6.35 -17.63
C ILE A 255 -93.70 -6.96 -17.79
N ALA A 256 -93.31 -7.31 -19.03
CA ALA A 256 -91.96 -7.77 -19.35
C ALA A 256 -90.91 -6.66 -19.16
N GLN A 257 -91.25 -5.40 -19.47
CA GLN A 257 -90.38 -4.24 -19.21
C GLN A 257 -90.03 -4.06 -17.73
N MET A 258 -90.97 -4.24 -16.80
CA MET A 258 -90.69 -4.09 -15.37
C MET A 258 -89.81 -5.24 -14.84
N GLY A 259 -90.00 -6.46 -15.34
CA GLY A 259 -89.13 -7.60 -15.04
C GLY A 259 -87.71 -7.45 -15.61
N ALA A 260 -87.60 -6.95 -16.84
CA ALA A 260 -86.32 -6.61 -17.48
C ALA A 260 -85.58 -5.53 -16.71
N MET A 261 -86.28 -4.48 -16.26
CA MET A 261 -85.70 -3.39 -15.46
C MET A 261 -85.18 -3.88 -14.10
N PHE A 262 -85.83 -4.87 -13.48
CA PHE A 262 -85.36 -5.48 -12.24
C PHE A 262 -84.12 -6.37 -12.46
N ALA A 263 -84.10 -7.14 -13.56
CA ALA A 263 -82.95 -7.93 -13.96
C ALA A 263 -81.74 -7.05 -14.31
N GLU A 264 -81.98 -5.94 -15.00
CA GLU A 264 -80.96 -4.94 -15.35
C GLU A 264 -80.44 -4.22 -14.10
N ALA A 265 -81.30 -3.87 -13.15
CA ALA A 265 -80.87 -3.34 -11.85
C ALA A 265 -80.00 -4.35 -11.08
N GLN A 266 -80.37 -5.64 -11.09
CA GLN A 266 -79.60 -6.69 -10.44
C GLN A 266 -78.24 -6.94 -11.13
N LYS A 267 -78.20 -6.84 -12.46
CA LYS A 267 -76.97 -6.87 -13.27
C LYS A 267 -76.06 -5.69 -12.93
N ASN A 268 -76.61 -4.47 -12.85
CA ASN A 268 -75.86 -3.28 -12.45
C ASN A 268 -75.27 -3.40 -11.04
N VAL A 269 -76.03 -3.92 -10.07
CA VAL A 269 -75.51 -4.16 -8.71
C VAL A 269 -74.34 -5.14 -8.73
N ASN A 270 -74.44 -6.23 -9.51
CA ASN A 270 -73.36 -7.20 -9.64
C ASN A 270 -72.13 -6.63 -10.35
N GLN A 271 -72.31 -5.80 -11.39
CA GLN A 271 -71.22 -5.09 -12.05
C GLN A 271 -70.51 -4.13 -11.10
N ILE A 272 -71.25 -3.32 -10.34
CA ILE A 272 -70.68 -2.40 -9.34
C ILE A 272 -69.90 -3.20 -8.29
N LYS A 273 -70.43 -4.33 -7.81
CA LYS A 273 -69.75 -5.18 -6.85
C LYS A 273 -68.44 -5.76 -7.39
N ASN A 274 -68.44 -6.22 -8.65
CA ASN A 274 -67.24 -6.75 -9.29
C ASN A 274 -66.21 -5.65 -9.57
N GLN A 275 -66.65 -4.47 -10.01
CA GLN A 275 -65.76 -3.33 -10.22
C GLN A 275 -65.13 -2.87 -8.91
N ALA A 276 -65.92 -2.72 -7.85
CA ALA A 276 -65.41 -2.38 -6.53
C ALA A 276 -64.40 -3.41 -6.01
N LYS A 277 -64.61 -4.70 -6.31
CA LYS A 277 -63.67 -5.76 -5.98
C LYS A 277 -62.36 -5.64 -6.78
N LEU A 278 -62.45 -5.42 -8.09
CA LEU A 278 -61.28 -5.22 -8.95
C LEU A 278 -60.47 -3.97 -8.56
N ASP A 279 -61.15 -2.86 -8.26
CA ASP A 279 -60.51 -1.63 -7.81
C ASP A 279 -59.81 -1.83 -6.46
N ALA A 280 -60.44 -2.55 -5.52
CA ALA A 280 -59.83 -2.90 -4.25
C ALA A 280 -58.58 -3.81 -4.43
N GLU A 281 -58.66 -4.80 -5.31
CA GLU A 281 -57.52 -5.66 -5.65
C GLU A 281 -56.39 -4.87 -6.33
N ALA A 282 -56.71 -3.95 -7.24
CA ALA A 282 -55.75 -3.09 -7.91
C ALA A 282 -55.01 -2.16 -6.93
N VAL A 283 -55.75 -1.50 -6.04
CA VAL A 283 -55.16 -0.63 -5.00
C VAL A 283 -54.29 -1.45 -4.05
N THR A 284 -54.73 -2.65 -3.67
CA THR A 284 -53.94 -3.55 -2.79
C THR A 284 -52.64 -3.98 -3.48
N LYS A 285 -52.70 -4.30 -4.77
CA LYS A 285 -51.52 -4.68 -5.55
C LYS A 285 -50.55 -3.50 -5.68
N GLU A 286 -51.03 -2.31 -6.02
CA GLU A 286 -50.19 -1.12 -6.15
C GLU A 286 -49.52 -0.74 -4.82
N ALA A 287 -50.25 -0.86 -3.71
CA ALA A 287 -49.70 -0.65 -2.37
C ALA A 287 -48.58 -1.66 -2.05
N ASN A 288 -48.78 -2.94 -2.38
CA ASN A 288 -47.76 -3.98 -2.20
C ASN A 288 -46.53 -3.75 -3.08
N ASP A 289 -46.73 -3.34 -4.35
CA ASP A 289 -45.63 -3.04 -5.27
C ASP A 289 -44.81 -1.85 -4.78
N LYS A 290 -45.46 -0.78 -4.29
CA LYS A 290 -44.78 0.37 -3.67
C LYS A 290 -44.03 -0.02 -2.39
N ALA A 291 -44.63 -0.85 -1.54
CA ALA A 291 -43.98 -1.32 -0.32
C ALA A 291 -42.73 -2.15 -0.64
N ALA A 292 -42.82 -3.06 -1.63
CA ALA A 292 -41.67 -3.84 -2.08
C ALA A 292 -40.56 -2.95 -2.67
N GLN A 293 -40.93 -1.92 -3.43
CA GLN A 293 -39.98 -0.96 -3.99
C GLN A 293 -39.25 -0.18 -2.89
N ILE A 294 -39.98 0.33 -1.89
CA ILE A 294 -39.39 1.05 -0.75
C ILE A 294 -38.39 0.16 0.00
N LEU A 295 -38.73 -1.12 0.23
CA LEU A 295 -37.81 -2.06 0.89
C LEU A 295 -36.55 -2.30 0.05
N LYS A 296 -36.70 -2.40 -1.27
CA LYS A 296 -35.55 -2.59 -2.18
C LYS A 296 -34.63 -1.36 -2.16
N ASP A 297 -35.20 -0.16 -2.26
CA ASP A 297 -34.42 1.08 -2.27
C ASP A 297 -33.74 1.32 -0.92
N ALA A 298 -34.43 1.03 0.20
CA ALA A 298 -33.85 1.10 1.53
C ALA A 298 -32.67 0.11 1.70
N ASN A 299 -32.79 -1.11 1.18
CA ASN A 299 -31.70 -2.08 1.22
C ASN A 299 -30.50 -1.63 0.37
N ILE A 300 -30.74 -1.10 -0.84
CA ILE A 300 -29.66 -0.58 -1.70
C ILE A 300 -28.91 0.57 -1.00
N GLU A 301 -29.63 1.52 -0.40
CA GLU A 301 -29.00 2.64 0.29
C GLU A 301 -28.24 2.18 1.55
N ALA A 302 -28.78 1.19 2.28
CA ALA A 302 -28.09 0.59 3.42
C ALA A 302 -26.79 -0.12 2.99
N GLU A 303 -26.82 -0.92 1.92
CA GLU A 303 -25.64 -1.57 1.36
C GLU A 303 -24.59 -0.56 0.91
N LYS A 304 -25.02 0.51 0.24
CA LYS A 304 -24.15 1.61 -0.18
C LYS A 304 -23.51 2.33 1.01
N ALA A 305 -24.29 2.62 2.06
CA ALA A 305 -23.78 3.23 3.29
C ALA A 305 -22.74 2.34 3.98
N VAL A 306 -23.00 1.03 4.07
CA VAL A 306 -22.04 0.05 4.62
C VAL A 306 -20.77 -0.02 3.77
N SER A 307 -20.91 -0.07 2.43
CA SER A 307 -19.76 -0.08 1.52
C SER A 307 -18.90 1.17 1.66
N ASN A 308 -19.52 2.35 1.73
CA ASN A 308 -18.81 3.62 1.90
C ASN A 308 -18.11 3.70 3.27
N ALA A 309 -18.75 3.23 4.33
CA ALA A 309 -18.16 3.17 5.66
C ALA A 309 -16.94 2.25 5.70
N ASN A 310 -17.03 1.07 5.06
CA ASN A 310 -15.90 0.13 4.96
C ASN A 310 -14.74 0.73 4.14
N ALA A 311 -15.02 1.36 3.00
CA ALA A 311 -13.99 2.02 2.20
C ALA A 311 -13.28 3.14 2.97
N ALA A 312 -14.03 3.95 3.74
CA ALA A 312 -13.46 4.98 4.59
C ALA A 312 -12.61 4.39 5.72
N ALA A 313 -13.05 3.29 6.34
CA ALA A 313 -12.30 2.59 7.37
C ALA A 313 -10.98 2.00 6.81
N GLU A 314 -11.03 1.35 5.65
CA GLU A 314 -9.84 0.82 4.96
C GLU A 314 -8.84 1.93 4.62
N ALA A 315 -9.32 3.06 4.09
CA ALA A 315 -8.48 4.22 3.80
C ALA A 315 -7.80 4.75 5.07
N CYS A 316 -8.54 4.87 6.18
CA CYS A 316 -8.01 5.31 7.47
C CYS A 316 -6.94 4.35 8.01
N ILE A 317 -7.19 3.04 7.96
CA ILE A 317 -6.22 2.01 8.39
C ILE A 317 -4.96 2.07 7.52
N LYS A 318 -5.11 2.19 6.21
CA LYS A 318 -3.97 2.28 5.28
C LYS A 318 -3.12 3.52 5.55
N GLU A 319 -3.75 4.66 5.77
CA GLU A 319 -3.07 5.91 6.09
C GLU A 319 -2.33 5.83 7.43
N ALA A 320 -2.98 5.30 8.47
CA ALA A 320 -2.35 5.08 9.76
C ALA A 320 -1.13 4.14 9.68
N ASN A 321 -1.24 3.06 8.90
CA ASN A 321 -0.13 2.14 8.67
C ASN A 321 1.03 2.80 7.90
N ASN A 322 0.74 3.63 6.90
CA ASN A 322 1.75 4.38 6.18
C ASN A 322 2.50 5.37 7.09
N GLN A 323 1.75 6.10 7.94
CA GLN A 323 2.34 7.01 8.92
C GLN A 323 3.19 6.27 9.95
N ALA A 324 2.71 5.13 10.45
CA ALA A 324 3.47 4.29 11.37
C ALA A 324 4.77 3.77 10.73
N LYS A 325 4.70 3.30 9.48
CA LYS A 325 5.88 2.84 8.73
C LYS A 325 6.89 3.96 8.53
N SER A 326 6.44 5.13 8.07
CA SER A 326 7.29 6.32 7.90
C SER A 326 7.94 6.74 9.22
N THR A 327 7.20 6.68 10.33
CA THR A 327 7.75 6.99 11.67
C THR A 327 8.84 5.99 12.08
N ILE A 328 8.64 4.70 11.84
CA ILE A 328 9.63 3.65 12.11
C ILE A 328 10.87 3.83 11.23
N ASP A 329 10.68 4.07 9.93
CA ASP A 329 11.79 4.27 8.99
C ASP A 329 12.64 5.49 9.37
N ASN A 330 11.99 6.60 9.78
CA ASN A 330 12.68 7.79 10.29
C ASN A 330 13.42 7.52 11.59
N ALA A 331 12.82 6.76 12.53
CA ALA A 331 13.47 6.38 13.78
C ALA A 331 14.69 5.49 13.55
N ASN A 332 14.61 4.54 12.61
CA ASN A 332 15.73 3.69 12.22
C ASN A 332 16.84 4.51 11.58
N SER A 333 16.52 5.40 10.64
CA SER A 333 17.51 6.30 10.03
C SER A 333 18.19 7.21 11.06
N HIS A 334 17.44 7.68 12.06
CA HIS A 334 18.01 8.44 13.16
C HIS A 334 18.92 7.59 14.05
N ALA A 335 18.52 6.36 14.37
CA ALA A 335 19.33 5.41 15.14
C ALA A 335 20.65 5.08 14.43
N ASP A 336 20.62 4.87 13.11
CA ASP A 336 21.82 4.64 12.29
C ASP A 336 22.77 5.83 12.36
N LYS A 337 22.25 7.06 12.19
CA LYS A 337 23.07 8.28 12.34
C LYS A 337 23.68 8.41 13.74
N VAL A 338 22.92 8.08 14.78
CA VAL A 338 23.42 8.10 16.17
C VAL A 338 24.52 7.06 16.37
N ASN A 339 24.38 5.86 15.79
CA ASN A 339 25.41 4.83 15.83
C ASN A 339 26.69 5.28 15.10
N ASP A 340 26.55 5.87 13.91
CA ASP A 340 27.68 6.41 13.14
C ASP A 340 28.40 7.53 13.90
N MET A 341 27.65 8.49 14.45
CA MET A 341 28.24 9.55 15.29
C MET A 341 28.95 8.97 16.52
N SER A 342 28.33 7.97 17.17
CA SER A 342 28.93 7.30 18.33
C SER A 342 30.22 6.57 17.99
N LYS A 343 30.30 5.99 16.79
CA LYS A 343 31.52 5.37 16.26
C LYS A 343 32.60 6.42 16.03
N THR A 344 32.28 7.51 15.34
CA THR A 344 33.22 8.63 15.11
C THR A 344 33.75 9.22 16.42
N VAL A 345 32.87 9.46 17.41
CA VAL A 345 33.28 9.96 18.73
C VAL A 345 34.19 8.95 19.42
N ARG A 346 33.88 7.64 19.36
CA ARG A 346 34.74 6.60 19.93
C ARG A 346 36.11 6.58 19.27
N GLU A 347 36.19 6.67 17.94
CA GLU A 347 37.45 6.69 17.20
C GLU A 347 38.30 7.93 17.53
N MET A 348 37.68 9.10 17.64
CA MET A 348 38.36 10.32 18.09
C MET A 348 38.90 10.16 19.52
N LEU A 349 38.09 9.65 20.45
CA LEU A 349 38.53 9.43 21.83
C LEU A 349 39.68 8.42 21.93
N LEU A 350 39.65 7.33 21.13
CA LEU A 350 40.75 6.37 21.09
C LEU A 350 42.04 7.00 20.58
N THR A 351 41.96 7.77 19.50
CA THR A 351 43.10 8.50 18.93
C THR A 351 43.67 9.50 19.94
N GLU A 352 42.81 10.20 20.68
CA GLU A 352 43.22 11.16 21.69
C GLU A 352 43.86 10.49 22.91
N ILE A 353 43.33 9.35 23.36
CA ILE A 353 43.93 8.51 24.40
C ILE A 353 45.32 8.03 23.97
N GLU A 354 45.48 7.55 22.73
CA GLU A 354 46.78 7.12 22.19
C GLU A 354 47.78 8.28 22.13
N SER A 355 47.35 9.46 21.66
CA SER A 355 48.17 10.67 21.64
C SER A 355 48.63 11.09 23.04
N VAL A 356 47.73 11.06 24.02
CA VAL A 356 48.05 11.34 25.43
C VAL A 356 49.03 10.29 25.98
N ASN A 357 48.84 9.00 25.68
CA ASN A 357 49.76 7.94 26.09
C ASN A 357 51.16 8.11 25.48
N SER A 358 51.26 8.54 24.21
CA SER A 358 52.55 8.88 23.59
C SER A 358 53.23 10.02 24.33
N LYS A 359 52.50 11.10 24.62
CA LYS A 359 53.03 12.24 25.40
C LYS A 359 53.49 11.82 26.79
N PHE A 360 52.76 10.93 27.47
CA PHE A 360 53.20 10.38 28.76
C PHE A 360 54.49 9.59 28.63
N THR A 361 54.64 8.81 27.56
CA THR A 361 55.87 8.05 27.27
C THR A 361 57.05 8.99 27.01
N ASP A 362 56.84 10.06 26.24
CA ASP A 362 57.85 11.09 25.98
C ASP A 362 58.27 11.81 27.27
N ILE A 363 57.29 12.19 28.11
CA ILE A 363 57.54 12.81 29.42
C ILE A 363 58.35 11.86 30.32
N ALA A 364 58.00 10.58 30.36
CA ALA A 364 58.74 9.59 31.13
C ALA A 364 60.20 9.44 30.64
N SER A 365 60.41 9.48 29.32
CA SER A 365 61.76 9.47 28.73
C SER A 365 62.58 10.70 29.12
N VAL A 366 61.99 11.90 29.01
CA VAL A 366 62.63 13.16 29.43
C VAL A 366 62.96 13.15 30.93
N LEU A 367 62.05 12.66 31.77
CA LEU A 367 62.27 12.50 33.21
C LEU A 367 63.42 11.56 33.52
N ASN A 368 63.50 10.42 32.84
CA ASN A 368 64.61 9.48 33.00
C ASN A 368 65.95 10.09 32.58
N ASN A 369 65.98 10.79 31.44
CA ASN A 369 67.18 11.50 30.97
C ASN A 369 67.62 12.59 31.96
N LEU A 370 66.68 13.40 32.46
CA LEU A 370 66.97 14.44 33.46
C LEU A 370 67.49 13.82 34.76
N THR A 371 66.86 12.76 35.24
CA THR A 371 67.28 12.02 36.44
C THR A 371 68.69 11.47 36.27
N GLY A 372 69.02 10.90 35.10
CA GLY A 372 70.36 10.44 34.76
C GLY A 372 71.40 11.56 34.76
N GLN A 373 71.07 12.71 34.16
CA GLN A 373 71.94 13.89 34.16
C GLN A 373 72.19 14.43 35.58
N CYS A 374 71.13 14.56 36.40
CA CYS A 374 71.24 14.98 37.80
C CYS A 374 72.11 14.01 38.62
N SER A 375 71.93 12.70 38.43
CA SER A 375 72.75 11.68 39.10
C SER A 375 74.23 11.81 38.71
N SER A 376 74.53 11.96 37.42
CA SER A 376 75.90 12.17 36.94
C SER A 376 76.55 13.42 37.53
N ARG A 377 75.86 14.57 37.49
CA ARG A 377 76.34 15.83 38.07
C ARG A 377 76.51 15.75 39.58
N MET A 378 75.63 15.05 40.27
CA MET A 378 75.74 14.83 41.71
C MET A 378 76.96 13.97 42.05
N ASN A 379 77.21 12.90 41.28
CA ASN A 379 78.41 12.07 41.45
C ASN A 379 79.70 12.87 41.15
N GLU A 380 79.70 13.69 40.11
CA GLU A 380 80.81 14.61 39.78
C GLU A 380 81.06 15.59 40.93
N ALA A 381 80.01 16.23 41.45
CA ALA A 381 80.11 17.12 42.60
C ALA A 381 80.60 16.40 43.86
N GLN A 382 80.13 15.18 44.13
CA GLN A 382 80.62 14.36 45.24
C GLN A 382 82.11 14.02 45.10
N ASN A 383 82.57 13.69 43.90
CA ASN A 383 83.98 13.45 43.61
C ASN A 383 84.83 14.71 43.86
N ILE A 384 84.41 15.86 43.31
CA ILE A 384 85.08 17.15 43.51
C ILE A 384 85.13 17.51 45.01
N ILE A 385 84.02 17.35 45.74
CA ILE A 385 83.98 17.60 47.19
C ILE A 385 84.90 16.61 47.92
N GLY A 386 84.94 15.35 47.51
CA GLY A 386 85.83 14.33 48.07
C GLY A 386 87.31 14.67 47.87
N GLU A 387 87.68 15.10 46.68
CA GLU A 387 89.03 15.59 46.37
C GLU A 387 89.37 16.86 47.17
N ALA A 388 88.46 17.84 47.20
CA ALA A 388 88.63 19.06 47.99
C ALA A 388 88.76 18.76 49.49
N ARG A 389 88.04 17.77 50.02
CA ARG A 389 88.19 17.31 51.41
C ARG A 389 89.57 16.69 51.63
N LYS A 390 90.03 15.82 50.72
CA LYS A 390 91.38 15.23 50.81
C LYS A 390 92.47 16.29 50.80
N THR A 391 92.38 17.29 49.92
CA THR A 391 93.39 18.36 49.86
C THR A 391 93.39 19.22 51.12
N VAL A 392 92.21 19.51 51.70
CA VAL A 392 92.09 20.22 52.98
C VAL A 392 92.60 19.39 54.15
N ASP A 393 92.33 18.08 54.18
CA ASP A 393 92.83 17.19 55.25
C ASP A 393 94.36 17.04 55.19
N VAL A 394 94.94 16.98 53.99
CA VAL A 394 96.41 17.07 53.82
C VAL A 394 96.93 18.41 54.34
N ALA A 395 96.28 19.52 53.99
CA ALA A 395 96.66 20.85 54.45
C ALA A 395 96.50 21.07 55.97
N LYS A 396 95.62 20.32 56.66
CA LYS A 396 95.51 20.36 58.13
C LYS A 396 96.59 19.53 58.83
N ASN A 397 97.06 18.46 58.21
CA ASN A 397 98.08 17.58 58.78
C ASN A 397 99.51 18.06 58.48
N ASP A 398 99.71 18.89 57.46
CA ASP A 398 100.98 19.59 57.18
C ASP A 398 100.95 21.02 57.76
N ASN A 399 101.53 21.21 58.96
CA ASN A 399 101.74 22.52 59.59
C ASN A 399 102.82 23.39 58.89
N ASN A 400 103.03 23.24 57.57
CA ASN A 400 104.12 23.87 56.84
C ASN A 400 103.63 24.57 55.55
N LEU A 401 102.81 25.62 55.73
CA LEU A 401 102.39 26.50 54.63
C LEU A 401 103.58 27.34 54.14
N LYS A 402 104.23 26.93 53.03
CA LYS A 402 105.18 27.76 52.30
C LYS A 402 104.45 28.74 51.37
N LYS A 403 104.67 30.06 51.56
CA LYS A 403 104.21 31.12 50.65
C LYS A 403 104.79 30.90 49.24
N ALA A 404 103.93 30.98 48.22
CA ALA A 404 104.33 30.90 46.82
C ALA A 404 105.13 32.16 46.38
N GLU A 405 106.25 31.95 45.69
CA GLU A 405 107.07 33.01 45.07
C GLU A 405 106.44 33.51 43.75
N ALA A 406 106.62 34.81 43.47
CA ALA A 406 106.05 35.49 42.31
C ALA A 406 106.80 35.14 41.00
N PRO A 407 106.09 35.05 39.86
CA PRO A 407 106.69 34.60 38.60
C PRO A 407 107.61 35.66 37.99
N ARG A 408 108.81 35.24 37.56
CA ARG A 408 109.73 36.03 36.71
C ARG A 408 109.41 35.76 35.24
N ALA A 409 109.30 36.82 34.45
CA ALA A 409 109.06 36.76 33.01
C ALA A 409 110.37 36.70 32.23
N ASP A 410 110.56 35.64 31.45
CA ASP A 410 111.61 35.57 30.43
C ASP A 410 111.07 36.18 29.12
N PHE A 411 111.66 37.31 28.71
CA PHE A 411 111.35 37.99 27.45
C PHE A 411 112.28 37.49 26.33
N THR A 412 111.73 36.97 25.24
CA THR A 412 112.44 36.81 23.96
C THR A 412 111.93 37.86 22.95
N PRO A 413 112.82 38.61 22.25
CA PRO A 413 112.38 39.57 21.24
C PRO A 413 111.84 38.85 20.01
N SER A 414 110.56 39.07 19.72
CA SER A 414 109.85 38.58 18.53
C SER A 414 110.49 39.12 17.24
N LYS A 415 110.77 38.22 16.29
CA LYS A 415 111.14 38.55 14.91
C LYS A 415 109.84 38.95 14.19
N ALA A 416 109.76 40.18 13.71
CA ALA A 416 108.55 40.74 13.10
C ALA A 416 108.04 39.86 11.94
N PRO A 417 106.77 39.40 11.97
CA PRO A 417 106.17 38.72 10.83
C PRO A 417 106.01 39.69 9.67
N LYS A 418 106.61 39.35 8.52
CA LYS A 418 106.32 39.98 7.23
C LYS A 418 104.99 39.41 6.74
N ALA A 419 104.00 40.28 6.54
CA ALA A 419 102.76 39.92 5.87
C ALA A 419 103.03 39.78 4.37
N GLU A 420 102.99 38.55 3.86
CA GLU A 420 102.91 38.29 2.43
C GLU A 420 101.46 38.53 1.97
N LEU A 421 101.30 39.23 0.85
CA LEU A 421 100.02 39.72 0.30
C LEU A 421 99.07 38.59 -0.17
N SER A 422 99.45 37.32 0.02
CA SER A 422 98.68 36.12 -0.28
C SER A 422 97.84 35.58 0.89
N ASP A 423 98.05 36.06 2.12
CA ASP A 423 97.28 35.65 3.32
C ASP A 423 96.12 36.60 3.66
N LEU A 424 95.78 37.51 2.75
CA LEU A 424 94.55 38.30 2.82
C LEU A 424 93.42 37.56 2.08
N PRO A 425 92.33 37.17 2.78
CA PRO A 425 91.18 36.56 2.13
C PRO A 425 90.59 37.55 1.11
N SER A 426 90.58 37.15 -0.16
CA SER A 426 89.94 37.89 -1.23
C SER A 426 88.44 38.01 -0.92
N ALA A 427 88.01 39.22 -0.57
CA ALA A 427 86.62 39.62 -0.57
C ALA A 427 86.09 39.53 -2.00
N LYS A 428 85.23 38.54 -2.26
CA LYS A 428 84.31 38.57 -3.40
C LYS A 428 82.90 38.69 -2.87
N VAL A 429 82.31 39.83 -3.18
CA VAL A 429 80.90 40.16 -3.01
C VAL A 429 80.09 39.33 -3.99
N SER A 430 79.12 38.59 -3.49
CA SER A 430 77.88 38.28 -4.21
C SER A 430 76.83 37.80 -3.20
N ASP A 431 75.98 38.75 -2.84
CA ASP A 431 74.53 38.65 -2.69
C ASP A 431 73.90 37.62 -1.72
N GLY A 432 73.28 38.18 -0.68
CA GLY A 432 71.83 38.00 -0.51
C GLY A 432 71.35 36.93 0.48
N ASP A 433 71.10 37.40 1.71
CA ASP A 433 70.07 36.94 2.66
C ASP A 433 70.20 35.57 3.35
N GLY A 434 70.84 35.60 4.52
CA GLY A 434 70.70 34.58 5.56
C GLY A 434 70.77 35.21 6.95
N ASN A 435 69.69 35.85 7.41
CA ASN A 435 69.59 36.36 8.77
C ASN A 435 69.50 35.20 9.78
N PRO A 436 70.32 35.16 10.85
CA PRO A 436 70.39 34.05 11.80
C PRO A 436 69.27 34.05 12.86
N PHE A 437 68.22 34.85 12.67
CA PHE A 437 67.07 34.99 13.60
C PHE A 437 65.72 34.63 12.96
N ALA A 438 65.68 33.98 11.79
CA ALA A 438 64.44 33.70 11.05
C ALA A 438 63.63 32.47 11.54
N ASN A 439 63.68 32.11 12.83
CA ASN A 439 62.84 31.01 13.34
C ASN A 439 62.16 31.34 14.68
N VAL A 440 61.34 32.41 14.68
CA VAL A 440 60.26 32.54 15.66
C VAL A 440 59.05 33.19 14.97
N GLY A 441 58.12 32.33 14.52
CA GLY A 441 56.72 32.67 14.21
C GLY A 441 56.44 33.50 12.95
N ASN A 442 55.76 32.92 11.95
CA ASN A 442 54.31 33.13 11.83
C ASN A 442 53.69 32.26 10.73
N PHE A 443 52.52 31.73 11.07
CA PHE A 443 51.62 30.94 10.25
C PHE A 443 51.07 31.76 9.07
N ASN A 444 51.16 31.24 7.84
CA ASN A 444 50.01 31.01 6.97
C ASN A 444 50.39 30.58 5.55
N ASN A 445 49.56 29.68 5.03
CA ASN A 445 49.21 29.49 3.62
C ASN A 445 50.14 28.64 2.74
N ALA A 446 49.84 27.34 2.67
CA ALA A 446 50.01 26.53 1.47
C ALA A 446 48.89 25.50 1.43
N ASN A 447 47.91 25.66 0.54
CA ASN A 447 47.70 24.72 -0.56
C ASN A 447 46.58 25.19 -1.51
N LYS A 448 46.95 25.60 -2.72
CA LYS A 448 46.06 25.65 -3.89
C LYS A 448 46.78 24.98 -5.05
N ASN A 449 46.38 23.75 -5.37
CA ASN A 449 45.76 23.37 -6.66
C ASN A 449 45.90 21.87 -6.90
N ASN A 450 44.77 21.17 -7.05
CA ASN A 450 44.43 20.53 -8.33
C ASN A 450 42.99 19.98 -8.33
N ASN A 451 42.14 20.68 -9.10
CA ASN A 451 41.19 20.19 -10.08
C ASN A 451 40.20 19.05 -9.72
N SER A 452 38.93 19.41 -9.54
CA SER A 452 37.86 18.84 -10.40
C SER A 452 36.59 19.68 -10.37
N SER A 453 36.17 19.99 -11.59
CA SER A 453 34.86 20.46 -12.04
C SER A 453 33.69 20.19 -11.10
N VAL A 454 33.02 21.26 -10.64
CA VAL A 454 31.59 21.19 -10.30
C VAL A 454 30.87 22.35 -10.97
N ASN A 455 29.90 21.94 -11.76
CA ASN A 455 28.98 22.71 -12.56
C ASN A 455 28.14 23.66 -11.68
N ASN A 456 27.98 24.89 -12.17
CA ASN A 456 27.05 25.87 -11.65
C ASN A 456 25.63 25.46 -12.06
N ASN A 457 24.70 25.41 -11.12
CA ASN A 457 23.36 25.93 -11.35
C ASN A 457 22.70 26.31 -10.02
N ASN A 458 22.66 27.63 -9.82
CA ASN A 458 21.91 28.35 -8.81
C ASN A 458 20.45 28.43 -9.23
N THR A 459 19.49 28.04 -8.39
CA THR A 459 18.34 28.90 -8.07
C THR A 459 17.54 28.44 -6.85
N ASN A 460 17.36 29.40 -5.93
CA ASN A 460 16.25 29.60 -5.01
C ASN A 460 15.94 28.55 -3.93
N ASN A 461 16.46 28.80 -2.71
CA ASN A 461 15.79 28.42 -1.48
C ASN A 461 15.50 29.68 -0.65
N ASN A 462 14.22 30.00 -0.52
CA ASN A 462 13.72 31.05 0.38
C ASN A 462 13.46 30.40 1.75
N ASN A 463 14.27 30.78 2.73
CA ASN A 463 14.09 30.39 4.13
C ASN A 463 13.04 31.32 4.77
N ASN A 464 11.98 30.75 5.33
CA ASN A 464 11.27 31.38 6.43
C ASN A 464 10.86 30.30 7.44
N ASN A 465 11.65 30.16 8.50
CA ASN A 465 11.36 29.32 9.64
C ASN A 465 11.20 30.26 10.85
N ASN A 466 9.97 30.46 11.31
CA ASN A 466 9.72 31.06 12.62
C ASN A 466 9.22 29.97 13.56
N ASN A 467 10.05 29.72 14.57
CA ASN A 467 9.88 28.75 15.63
C ASN A 467 9.10 29.42 16.76
N ASN A 468 8.02 28.81 17.24
CA ASN A 468 7.53 29.10 18.59
C ASN A 468 7.03 27.81 19.24
N ASN A 469 7.71 27.42 20.31
CA ASN A 469 7.48 26.23 21.14
C ASN A 469 7.25 26.77 22.57
N LYS A 470 6.11 26.50 23.24
CA LYS A 470 5.90 25.57 24.40
C LYS A 470 4.71 26.11 25.24
N PRO A 471 4.16 25.41 26.28
CA PRO A 471 4.11 23.97 26.60
C PRO A 471 2.67 23.44 26.87
N ALA A 472 2.59 22.11 26.98
CA ALA A 472 1.46 21.32 27.45
C ALA A 472 1.12 21.49 28.94
N GLN A 473 -0.15 21.25 29.30
CA GLN A 473 -0.62 20.92 30.65
C GLN A 473 -1.62 19.76 30.61
N ALA A 474 -1.50 18.86 31.60
CA ALA A 474 -2.22 17.60 31.75
C ALA A 474 -3.58 17.77 32.48
N PRO A 475 -4.42 16.72 32.60
CA PRO A 475 -5.89 16.81 32.63
C PRO A 475 -6.50 16.87 34.04
N ALA A 476 -7.73 17.38 34.14
CA ALA A 476 -8.57 17.31 35.33
C ALA A 476 -9.98 16.78 35.01
N GLN A 477 -10.44 15.87 35.88
CA GLN A 477 -11.75 15.21 35.89
C GLN A 477 -12.88 16.11 36.44
N ASN A 478 -14.11 15.68 36.10
CA ASN A 478 -15.35 15.61 36.91
C ASN A 478 -16.54 16.55 36.61
N GLN A 479 -17.69 15.86 36.38
CA GLN A 479 -19.07 16.15 36.84
C GLN A 479 -19.82 17.31 36.13
N GLN A 480 -21.14 17.32 35.88
CA GLN A 480 -22.26 16.38 35.88
C GLN A 480 -23.49 17.14 35.28
N ASN A 481 -24.32 16.46 34.49
CA ASN A 481 -25.78 16.64 34.27
C ASN A 481 -26.49 18.03 34.11
N LYS A 482 -27.06 18.20 32.88
CA LYS A 482 -28.47 18.59 32.51
C LYS A 482 -29.01 20.03 32.76
N PRO A 483 -30.08 20.46 32.05
CA PRO A 483 -30.31 20.60 30.60
C PRO A 483 -30.72 22.06 30.23
N VAL A 484 -30.99 22.38 28.93
CA VAL A 484 -32.09 23.24 28.42
C VAL A 484 -31.89 23.54 26.92
N GLN A 485 -32.99 23.42 26.16
CA GLN A 485 -33.17 23.72 24.73
C GLN A 485 -32.93 25.19 24.36
N GLY A 486 -32.55 25.44 23.10
CA GLY A 486 -32.76 26.74 22.45
C GLY A 486 -32.00 26.96 21.13
N ASN A 487 -32.65 26.67 20.00
CA ASN A 487 -32.51 27.25 18.66
C ASN A 487 -31.18 27.86 18.20
N LYS A 488 -30.56 27.24 17.17
CA LYS A 488 -30.07 27.94 15.97
C LYS A 488 -30.27 27.07 14.73
N SER A 489 -31.20 27.47 13.87
CA SER A 489 -31.40 26.96 12.51
C SER A 489 -30.23 27.40 11.62
N ALA A 490 -29.52 26.44 11.02
CA ALA A 490 -28.61 26.73 9.92
C ALA A 490 -29.43 26.83 8.62
N ASN A 491 -29.59 28.06 8.10
CA ASN A 491 -30.13 28.32 6.77
C ASN A 491 -29.20 27.70 5.72
N PHE A 492 -29.63 26.60 5.09
CA PHE A 492 -29.16 26.21 3.76
C PHE A 492 -29.94 27.03 2.74
N ASN A 493 -29.41 28.20 2.36
CA ASN A 493 -29.83 28.84 1.12
C ASN A 493 -29.03 28.18 -0.02
N PHE A 494 -29.67 27.23 -0.71
CA PHE A 494 -29.22 26.76 -2.01
C PHE A 494 -29.45 27.89 -3.01
N ASP A 495 -28.40 28.62 -3.38
CA ASP A 495 -28.49 29.65 -4.39
C ASP A 495 -28.53 28.98 -5.77
N MET A 496 -29.73 28.85 -6.34
CA MET A 496 -29.97 28.24 -7.65
C MET A 496 -29.15 28.93 -8.76
N ALA A 497 -28.78 30.21 -8.56
CA ALA A 497 -27.93 30.96 -9.46
C ALA A 497 -26.49 30.40 -9.52
N GLU A 498 -25.99 29.84 -8.43
CA GLU A 498 -24.64 29.26 -8.36
C GLU A 498 -24.59 27.88 -9.05
N LEU A 499 -25.68 27.11 -8.94
CA LEU A 499 -25.86 25.85 -9.68
C LEU A 499 -26.02 26.06 -11.19
N LEU A 500 -26.78 27.08 -11.61
CA LEU A 500 -26.91 27.39 -13.03
C LEU A 500 -25.59 27.86 -13.64
N LYS A 501 -24.82 28.67 -12.91
CA LYS A 501 -23.50 29.13 -13.36
C LYS A 501 -22.49 27.98 -13.46
N ALA A 502 -22.52 27.04 -12.52
CA ALA A 502 -21.68 25.84 -12.56
C ALA A 502 -22.05 24.92 -13.73
N ALA A 503 -23.35 24.76 -14.01
CA ALA A 503 -23.83 23.97 -15.16
C ALA A 503 -23.49 24.63 -16.51
N GLU A 504 -23.54 25.95 -16.61
CA GLU A 504 -23.16 26.70 -17.81
C GLU A 504 -21.65 26.63 -18.07
N GLU A 505 -20.83 26.68 -17.01
CA GLU A 505 -19.37 26.60 -17.12
C GLU A 505 -18.87 25.17 -17.43
N GLU A 506 -19.67 24.14 -17.14
CA GLU A 506 -19.39 22.76 -17.52
C GLU A 506 -19.83 22.46 -18.96
N ALA A 507 -20.97 22.99 -19.42
CA ALA A 507 -21.42 22.86 -20.81
C ALA A 507 -20.52 23.60 -21.82
N ALA A 508 -19.83 24.67 -21.39
CA ALA A 508 -18.88 25.40 -22.23
C ALA A 508 -17.53 24.69 -22.42
N LYS A 509 -17.25 23.60 -21.68
CA LYS A 509 -16.02 22.79 -21.81
C LYS A 509 -16.17 21.60 -22.76
N GLU A 510 -17.39 21.32 -23.24
CA GLU A 510 -17.68 20.20 -24.14
C GLU A 510 -17.99 20.61 -25.60
N ASN A 511 -17.69 21.86 -26.02
CA ASN A 511 -17.72 22.27 -27.43
C ASN A 511 -16.34 22.67 -27.97
#